data_AF-A0A351MBE2-F1
#
_entry.id   AF-A0A351MBE2-F1
#
_cell.length_a   1.000
_cell.length_b   1.000
_cell.length_c   1.000
_cell.angle_alpha   90.00
_cell.angle_beta   90.00
_cell.angle_gamma   90.00
#
_symmetry.space_group_name_H-M   'P 1'
#
loop_
_entity.id
_entity.type
_entity.pdbx_description
1 polymer ?
#
loop_
_entity_poly.entity_id
_entity_poly.type
_entity_poly.pdbx_seq_one_letter_code
_entity_poly.pdbx_strand_id
1 'polypeptide(L)'
;FKGVTGANRLESQSVLERLADVRSATTLPVVVGFGVREPAMAAELAHAGDGVVIGSALVEALFQASAGGREAVLRRASDFLTPFRAALDQVAGAVSTLP
;
A
#
# COMPACT_ATOMS: atom_id res chain seq x y z
N PHE A 1 11.15 -12.87 18.36
CA PHE A 1 10.63 -11.90 17.37
C PHE A 1 10.78 -12.51 15.98
N LYS A 2 9.70 -13.03 15.38
CA LYS A 2 9.76 -13.55 14.00
C LYS A 2 9.83 -12.37 13.06
N GLY A 3 10.95 -12.25 12.35
CA GLY A 3 11.24 -11.20 11.40
C GLY A 3 10.16 -11.15 10.32
N VAL A 4 9.60 -9.95 10.14
CA VAL A 4 8.85 -9.55 8.94
C VAL A 4 9.82 -9.15 7.80
N THR A 5 11.08 -9.54 7.88
CA THR A 5 12.06 -9.38 6.79
C THR A 5 12.13 -10.67 5.98
N GLY A 6 11.34 -10.77 4.91
CA GLY A 6 11.54 -11.80 3.88
C GLY A 6 10.42 -12.81 3.63
N ALA A 7 9.20 -12.62 4.13
CA ALA A 7 8.10 -13.54 3.82
C ALA A 7 7.49 -13.24 2.45
N ASN A 8 7.96 -14.00 1.46
CA ASN A 8 7.21 -14.50 0.30
C ASN A 8 5.70 -14.35 0.49
N ARG A 9 5.04 -13.60 -0.41
CA ARG A 9 3.57 -13.54 -0.57
C ARG A 9 2.84 -13.80 0.75
N LEU A 10 2.70 -12.78 1.59
CA LEU A 10 1.61 -12.84 2.56
C LEU A 10 0.35 -13.09 1.76
N GLU A 11 -0.21 -14.29 1.93
CA GLU A 11 -1.49 -14.69 1.36
C GLU A 11 -2.47 -13.58 1.73
N SER A 12 -2.97 -12.83 0.74
CA SER A 12 -3.80 -11.65 0.97
C SER A 12 -4.91 -11.96 1.99
N GLN A 13 -5.47 -13.17 1.96
CA GLN A 13 -6.46 -13.67 2.92
C GLN A 13 -6.01 -13.60 4.40
N SER A 14 -4.79 -14.04 4.72
CA SER A 14 -4.28 -14.00 6.10
C SER A 14 -4.10 -12.58 6.64
N VAL A 15 -3.83 -11.62 5.75
CA VAL A 15 -3.74 -10.20 6.09
C VAL A 15 -5.14 -9.64 6.31
N LEU A 16 -6.11 -10.02 5.47
CA LEU A 16 -7.51 -9.62 5.61
C LEU A 16 -8.14 -10.07 6.93
N GLU A 17 -7.91 -11.32 7.34
CA GLU A 17 -8.40 -11.85 8.62
C GLU A 17 -7.83 -11.06 9.81
N ARG A 18 -6.51 -10.86 9.84
CA ARG A 18 -5.84 -10.07 10.90
C ARG A 18 -6.32 -8.62 10.93
N LEU A 19 -6.60 -8.05 9.76
CA LEU A 19 -7.11 -6.69 9.65
C LEU A 19 -8.50 -6.57 10.28
N ALA A 20 -9.37 -7.55 10.04
CA ALA A 20 -10.69 -7.62 10.66
C ALA A 20 -10.60 -7.72 12.19
N ASP A 21 -9.70 -8.56 12.71
CA ASP A 21 -9.47 -8.68 14.15
C ASP A 21 -9.04 -7.35 14.78
N VAL A 22 -8.04 -6.67 14.18
CA VAL A 22 -7.56 -5.38 14.67
C VAL A 22 -8.65 -4.32 14.61
N ARG A 23 -9.41 -4.26 13.50
CA ARG A 23 -10.51 -3.32 13.32
C ARG A 23 -11.63 -3.55 14.33
N SER A 24 -11.88 -4.79 14.76
CA SER A 24 -12.86 -5.08 15.81
C SER A 24 -12.46 -4.53 17.19
N ALA A 25 -11.17 -4.27 17.40
CA ALA A 25 -10.61 -3.84 18.67
C ALA A 25 -10.38 -2.31 18.77
N THR A 26 -10.68 -1.54 17.72
CA THR A 26 -10.43 -0.09 17.69
C THR A 26 -11.45 0.68 16.85
N THR A 27 -11.66 1.94 17.19
CA THR A 27 -12.43 2.89 16.37
C THR A 27 -11.53 3.78 15.49
N LEU A 28 -10.22 3.64 15.63
CA LEU A 28 -9.24 4.39 14.83
C LEU A 28 -9.09 3.77 13.43
N PRO A 29 -8.77 4.57 12.40
CA PRO A 29 -8.46 4.04 11.07
C PRO A 29 -7.29 3.05 11.10
N VAL A 30 -7.46 1.91 10.45
CA VAL A 30 -6.46 0.84 10.35
C VAL A 30 -5.92 0.78 8.92
N VAL A 31 -4.61 1.00 8.77
CA VAL A 31 -3.92 1.01 7.48
C VAL A 31 -2.94 -0.15 7.37
N VAL A 32 -2.82 -0.74 6.18
CA VAL A 32 -1.89 -1.86 5.93
C VAL A 32 -0.56 -1.33 5.42
N GLY A 33 0.51 -1.53 6.18
CA GLY A 33 1.84 -1.00 5.85
C GLY A 33 2.91 -2.03 5.46
N PHE A 34 2.53 -3.28 5.19
CA PHE A 34 3.48 -4.34 4.92
C PHE A 34 3.24 -5.00 3.57
N GLY A 35 4.32 -5.27 2.83
CA GLY A 35 4.28 -6.03 1.58
C GLY A 35 3.73 -5.30 0.35
N VAL A 36 3.28 -4.05 0.49
CA VAL A 36 2.68 -3.28 -0.61
C VAL A 36 3.74 -2.90 -1.65
N ARG A 37 3.83 -3.69 -2.72
CA ARG A 37 4.77 -3.50 -3.82
C ARG A 37 4.09 -3.26 -5.17
N GLU A 38 2.81 -3.57 -5.27
CA GLU A 38 2.05 -3.48 -6.53
C GLU A 38 0.74 -2.70 -6.34
N PRO A 39 0.31 -1.91 -7.34
CA PRO A 39 -0.94 -1.15 -7.28
C PRO A 39 -2.19 -2.02 -7.05
N ALA A 40 -2.26 -3.21 -7.65
CA ALA A 40 -3.39 -4.12 -7.48
C ALA A 40 -3.54 -4.58 -6.02
N MET A 41 -2.42 -4.97 -5.40
CA MET A 41 -2.39 -5.32 -3.98
C MET A 41 -2.79 -4.13 -3.09
N ALA A 42 -2.38 -2.91 -3.44
CA ALA A 42 -2.80 -1.72 -2.70
C ALA A 42 -4.33 -1.52 -2.75
N ALA A 43 -4.95 -1.72 -3.91
CA ALA A 43 -6.40 -1.63 -4.06
C ALA A 43 -7.13 -2.75 -3.29
N GLU A 44 -6.65 -4.00 -3.33
CA GLU A 44 -7.22 -5.11 -2.54
C GLU A 44 -7.20 -4.81 -1.03
N LEU A 45 -6.06 -4.35 -0.52
CA LEU A 45 -5.90 -4.02 0.89
C LEU A 45 -6.73 -2.80 1.31
N ALA A 46 -6.86 -1.81 0.44
CA ALA A 46 -7.69 -0.63 0.68
C ALA A 46 -9.20 -0.91 0.64
N HIS A 47 -9.66 -2.02 0.05
CA HIS A 47 -11.06 -2.45 0.20
C HIS A 47 -11.34 -2.98 1.61
N ALA A 48 -10.33 -3.54 2.26
CA ALA A 48 -10.49 -4.21 3.55
C ALA A 48 -10.10 -3.35 4.75
N GLY A 49 -9.24 -2.34 4.53
CA GLY A 49 -8.81 -1.37 5.54
C GLY A 49 -9.06 0.06 5.10
N ASP A 50 -8.65 1.02 5.92
CA ASP A 50 -8.87 2.44 5.65
C ASP A 50 -7.78 3.04 4.74
N GLY A 51 -6.75 2.26 4.41
CA GLY A 51 -5.68 2.67 3.52
C GLY A 51 -4.45 1.78 3.55
N VAL A 52 -3.43 2.18 2.80
CA VAL A 52 -2.15 1.46 2.69
C VAL A 52 -0.96 2.39 2.88
N VAL A 53 0.15 1.85 3.40
CA VAL A 53 1.42 2.56 3.57
C VAL A 53 2.49 1.89 2.70
N ILE A 54 3.11 2.67 1.81
CA ILE A 54 4.15 2.22 0.90
C ILE A 54 5.49 2.78 1.35
N GLY A 55 6.26 1.98 2.08
CA GLY A 55 7.57 2.36 2.62
C GLY A 55 8.73 1.92 1.73
N SER A 56 9.18 0.68 1.94
CA SER A 56 10.41 0.15 1.34
C SER A 56 10.43 0.19 -0.18
N ALA A 57 9.30 -0.09 -0.83
CA ALA A 57 9.20 -0.05 -2.30
C ALA A 57 9.41 1.36 -2.87
N LEU A 58 8.89 2.40 -2.19
CA LEU A 58 9.13 3.78 -2.59
C LEU A 58 10.59 4.17 -2.37
N VAL A 59 11.16 3.87 -1.20
CA VAL A 59 12.56 4.18 -0.89
C VAL A 59 13.50 3.52 -1.90
N GLU A 60 13.26 2.25 -2.22
CA GLU A 60 14.01 1.50 -3.24
C GLU A 60 13.90 2.17 -4.62
N ALA A 61 12.69 2.57 -5.04
CA ALA A 61 12.48 3.27 -6.31
C ALA A 61 13.24 4.61 -6.37
N LEU A 62 13.21 5.40 -5.29
CA LEU A 62 13.93 6.68 -5.21
C LEU A 62 15.45 6.47 -5.22
N PHE A 63 15.95 5.45 -4.52
CA PHE A 63 17.36 5.11 -4.49
C PHE A 63 17.89 4.80 -5.89
N GLN A 64 17.14 4.06 -6.72
CA GLN A 64 17.55 3.76 -8.10
C GLN A 64 17.65 5.00 -9.00
N ALA A 65 16.92 6.08 -8.68
CA ALA A 65 16.99 7.34 -9.42
C ALA A 65 17.99 8.34 -8.82
N SER A 66 18.62 8.03 -7.69
CA SER A 66 19.44 8.98 -6.91
C SER A 66 20.63 9.54 -7.69
N ALA A 67 21.23 8.74 -8.57
CA ALA A 67 22.36 9.15 -9.41
C ALA A 67 21.99 10.28 -10.42
N GLY A 68 20.71 10.42 -10.77
CA GLY A 68 20.21 11.46 -11.68
C GLY A 68 19.95 12.81 -11.01
N GLY A 69 20.25 12.96 -9.71
CA GLY A 69 20.01 14.17 -8.95
C GLY A 69 18.54 14.42 -8.60
N ARG A 70 18.24 15.59 -8.03
CA ARG A 70 16.95 15.91 -7.42
C ARG A 70 15.76 15.76 -8.37
N GLU A 71 15.89 16.22 -9.62
CA GLU A 71 14.78 16.13 -10.59
C GLU A 71 14.46 14.69 -10.99
N ALA A 72 15.47 13.84 -11.17
CA ALA A 72 15.28 12.44 -11.48
C ALA A 72 14.55 11.71 -10.34
N VAL A 73 14.93 12.01 -9.09
CA VAL A 73 14.28 11.46 -7.90
C VAL A 73 12.81 11.91 -7.80
N LEU A 74 12.52 13.19 -8.00
CA LEU A 74 11.15 13.72 -7.94
C LEU A 74 10.26 13.11 -9.03
N ARG A 75 10.76 13.02 -10.27
CA ARG A 75 10.05 12.35 -11.36
C ARG A 75 9.81 10.88 -11.06
N ARG A 76 10.83 10.17 -10.56
CA ARG A 76 10.69 8.77 -10.17
C ARG A 76 9.66 8.57 -9.07
N ALA A 77 9.59 9.47 -8.08
CA ALA A 77 8.58 9.45 -7.03
C ALA A 77 7.17 9.56 -7.62
N SER A 78 6.96 10.54 -8.51
CA SER A 78 5.69 10.75 -9.19
C SER A 78 5.30 9.54 -10.03
N ASP A 79 6.20 9.05 -10.88
CA ASP A 79 5.96 7.90 -11.75
C ASP A 79 5.66 6.63 -10.95
N PHE A 80 6.32 6.45 -9.80
CA PHE A 80 6.07 5.33 -8.91
C PHE A 80 4.70 5.42 -8.25
N LEU A 81 4.29 6.59 -7.74
CA LEU A 81 3.06 6.74 -6.96
C LEU A 81 1.79 6.89 -7.81
N THR A 82 1.87 7.43 -9.02
CA THR A 82 0.73 7.59 -9.94
C THR A 82 -0.13 6.33 -10.09
N PRO A 83 0.43 5.15 -10.43
CA PRO A 83 -0.39 3.95 -10.59
C PRO A 83 -1.03 3.47 -9.28
N PHE A 84 -0.38 3.66 -8.13
CA PHE A 84 -0.99 3.35 -6.83
C PHE A 84 -2.16 4.28 -6.54
N ARG A 85 -2.02 5.58 -6.79
CA ARG A 85 -3.10 6.55 -6.60
C ARG A 85 -4.29 6.21 -7.49
N ALA A 86 -4.05 5.94 -8.78
CA ALA A 86 -5.09 5.54 -9.72
C ALA A 86 -5.84 4.27 -9.27
N ALA A 87 -5.12 3.26 -8.78
CA ALA A 87 -5.72 2.04 -8.26
C ALA A 87 -6.59 2.31 -7.02
N LEU A 88 -6.12 3.13 -6.09
CA LEU A 88 -6.85 3.50 -4.87
C LEU A 88 -8.07 4.39 -5.15
N ASP A 89 -8.02 5.26 -6.15
CA ASP A 89 -9.15 6.11 -6.56
C ASP A 89 -10.31 5.30 -7.11
N GLN A 90 -10.03 4.20 -7.82
CA GLN A 90 -11.07 3.28 -8.30
C GLN A 90 -11.80 2.58 -7.14
N VAL A 91 -11.11 2.32 -6.03
CA VAL A 91 -11.72 1.77 -4.80
C VAL A 91 -12.63 2.81 -4.15
N ALA A 92 -12.13 4.03 -3.94
CA ALA A 92 -12.90 5.10 -3.31
C ALA A 92 -14.15 5.49 -4.13
N GLY A 93 -14.02 5.51 -5.47
CA GLY A 93 -15.15 5.75 -6.38
C GLY A 93 -16.22 4.67 -6.33
N ALA A 94 -15.85 3.41 -6.10
CA ALA A 94 -16.81 2.30 -5.97
C ALA A 94 -17.60 2.38 -4.65
N VAL A 95 -16.96 2.74 -3.53
CA VAL A 95 -17.62 2.85 -2.22
C VAL A 95 -18.65 3.98 -2.17
N SER A 96 -18.47 5.05 -2.96
CA SER A 96 -19.43 6.17 -3.04
C SER A 96 -20.75 5.85 -3.78
N THR A 97 -20.90 4.64 -4.34
CA THR A 97 -22.10 4.23 -5.11
C THR A 97 -23.03 3.25 -4.39
N LEU A 98 -22.73 2.89 -3.14
CA LEU A 98 -23.70 2.16 -2.30
C LEU A 98 -24.63 3.17 -1.60
N PRO A 99 -25.96 2.99 -1.71
CA PRO A 99 -26.97 3.93 -1.23
C PRO A 99 -27.05 4.01 0.31
#